data_AF-A0A4P6X489-F1
#
_entry.id   AF-A0A4P6X489-F1
#
_cell.length_a   1.000
_cell.length_b   1.000
_cell.length_c   1.000
_cell.angle_alpha   90.00
_cell.angle_beta   90.00
_cell.angle_gamma   90.00
#
_symmetry.space_group_name_H-M   'P 1'
#
loop_
_entity.id
_entity.type
_entity.pdbx_description
1 polymer ?
#
loop_
_entity_poly.entity_id
_entity_poly.type
_entity_poly.pdbx_seq_one_letter_code
_entity_poly.pdbx_strand_id
1 'polypeptide(L)'
;MKRIYLAALLTVSLAACDGSPTGSSAPAAVATHDPMEAKIDALSPSLQQTTMFRAIRDGGYTCQKIVRMEKHAPIEGKAVWIAECDDKGQYVITLQPGGIFWVSGVPQPKKPR
;
A
#
# COMPACT_ATOMS: atom_id res chain seq x y z
N MET A 1 -17.86 43.25 50.07
CA MET A 1 -16.75 43.00 51.01
C MET A 1 -16.91 41.55 51.47
N LYS A 2 -16.02 40.60 51.18
CA LYS A 2 -14.69 40.44 51.79
C LYS A 2 -13.97 39.31 51.01
N ARG A 3 -12.73 39.55 50.60
CA ARG A 3 -11.81 38.58 49.98
C ARG A 3 -11.14 37.77 51.08
N ILE A 4 -11.07 36.45 50.97
CA ILE A 4 -9.99 35.65 51.57
C ILE A 4 -9.67 34.51 50.60
N TYR A 5 -8.47 34.60 50.00
CA TYR A 5 -7.80 33.57 49.23
C TYR A 5 -7.21 32.54 50.21
N LEU A 6 -7.25 31.26 49.86
CA LEU A 6 -6.34 30.27 50.41
C LEU A 6 -5.89 29.34 49.28
N ALA A 7 -4.66 29.58 48.85
CA ALA A 7 -3.89 28.71 48.00
C ALA A 7 -3.61 27.40 48.75
N ALA A 8 -3.82 26.28 48.09
CA ALA A 8 -3.25 25.00 48.48
C ALA A 8 -2.51 24.43 47.26
N LEU A 9 -1.18 24.52 47.34
CA LEU A 9 -0.25 23.75 46.53
C LEU A 9 -0.53 22.27 46.72
N LEU A 10 -0.63 21.51 45.62
CA LEU A 10 -0.41 20.07 45.64
C LEU A 10 0.49 19.71 44.47
N THR A 11 1.74 19.46 44.86
CA THR A 11 2.87 18.96 44.10
C THR A 11 2.64 17.53 43.62
N VAL A 12 2.86 17.35 42.32
CA VAL A 12 3.62 16.27 41.65
C VAL A 12 3.44 14.83 42.17
N SER A 13 2.92 13.98 41.29
CA SER A 13 3.40 12.60 41.14
C SER A 13 3.32 12.20 39.66
N LEU A 14 4.42 12.40 38.93
CA LEU A 14 4.65 11.70 37.66
C LEU A 14 4.94 10.24 38.01
N ALA A 15 3.89 9.42 38.06
CA ALA A 15 4.03 7.98 38.15
C ALA A 15 4.47 7.43 36.78
N ALA A 16 5.65 6.81 36.77
CA ALA A 16 6.04 5.70 35.91
C ALA A 16 6.03 5.91 34.39
N CYS A 17 7.08 6.56 33.87
CA CYS A 17 7.73 6.06 32.66
C CYS A 17 8.70 4.94 33.07
N ASP A 18 8.20 3.72 33.22
CA ASP A 18 9.05 2.52 33.17
C ASP A 18 8.41 1.50 32.22
N GLY A 19 8.39 1.87 30.94
CA GLY A 19 8.11 0.96 29.86
C GLY A 19 9.43 0.43 29.35
N SER A 20 9.98 -0.58 30.02
CA SER A 20 11.05 -1.40 29.45
C SER A 20 10.61 -1.87 28.05
N PRO A 21 11.43 -1.72 26.99
CA PRO A 21 11.11 -2.30 25.70
C PRO A 21 11.32 -3.80 25.86
N THR A 22 10.28 -4.51 26.28
CA THR A 22 10.21 -5.95 26.06
C THR A 22 10.29 -6.12 24.56
N GLY A 23 11.47 -6.54 24.09
CA GLY A 23 11.69 -7.02 22.74
C GLY A 23 10.83 -8.26 22.53
N SER A 24 9.54 -8.05 22.30
CA SER A 24 8.72 -9.02 21.59
C SER A 24 9.24 -9.02 20.16
N SER A 25 10.14 -9.95 19.87
CA SER A 25 10.26 -10.48 18.53
C SER A 25 8.89 -11.04 18.16
N ALA A 26 8.04 -10.16 17.62
CA ALA A 26 6.77 -10.57 17.05
C ALA A 26 7.09 -11.66 16.03
N PRO A 27 6.39 -12.80 16.06
CA PRO A 27 6.57 -13.80 15.02
C PRO A 27 6.37 -13.09 13.68
N ALA A 28 7.32 -13.27 12.75
CA ALA A 28 7.17 -12.77 11.39
C ALA A 28 5.81 -13.25 10.90
N ALA A 29 4.89 -12.30 10.67
CA ALA A 29 3.57 -12.63 10.19
C ALA A 29 3.76 -13.41 8.90
N VAL A 30 3.32 -14.68 8.89
CA VAL A 30 3.30 -15.47 7.67
C VAL A 30 2.45 -14.67 6.70
N ALA A 31 3.07 -14.14 5.65
CA ALA A 31 2.39 -13.37 4.62
C ALA A 31 1.31 -14.26 4.03
N THR A 32 0.10 -14.11 4.56
CA THR A 32 -1.05 -14.85 4.10
C THR A 32 -1.35 -14.26 2.73
N HIS A 33 -1.17 -15.05 1.68
CA HIS A 33 -1.51 -14.62 0.32
C HIS A 33 -2.93 -14.06 0.34
N ASP A 34 -3.12 -12.87 -0.24
CA ASP A 34 -4.45 -12.32 -0.36
C ASP A 34 -5.28 -13.29 -1.21
N PRO A 35 -6.47 -13.74 -0.77
CA PRO A 35 -7.29 -14.68 -1.54
C PRO A 35 -7.66 -14.13 -2.94
N MET A 36 -7.57 -12.82 -3.15
CA MET A 36 -7.72 -12.19 -4.46
C MET A 36 -6.57 -12.54 -5.41
N GLU A 37 -5.35 -12.77 -4.91
CA GLU A 37 -4.22 -13.16 -5.76
C GLU A 37 -4.53 -14.45 -6.52
N ALA A 38 -5.01 -15.49 -5.81
CA ALA A 38 -5.39 -16.75 -6.43
C ALA A 38 -6.51 -16.59 -7.48
N LYS A 39 -7.44 -15.65 -7.25
CA LYS A 39 -8.51 -15.34 -8.22
C LYS A 39 -7.95 -14.65 -9.46
N ILE A 40 -7.00 -13.73 -9.30
CA ILE A 40 -6.33 -13.04 -10.41
C ILE A 40 -5.49 -14.05 -11.21
N ASP A 41 -4.74 -14.92 -10.54
CA ASP A 41 -3.93 -15.96 -11.17
C ASP A 41 -4.77 -16.96 -11.99
N ALA A 42 -6.00 -17.22 -11.54
CA ALA A 42 -6.95 -18.08 -12.26
C ALA A 42 -7.56 -17.43 -13.51
N LEU A 43 -7.39 -16.12 -13.71
CA LEU A 43 -7.88 -15.43 -14.92
C LEU A 43 -7.05 -15.82 -16.14
N SER A 44 -7.69 -15.80 -17.32
CA SER A 44 -6.95 -15.86 -18.59
C SER A 44 -5.96 -14.68 -18.69
N PRO A 45 -4.85 -14.81 -19.44
CA PRO A 45 -3.85 -13.74 -19.55
C PRO A 45 -4.42 -12.38 -20.00
N SER A 46 -5.42 -12.37 -20.88
CA SER A 46 -6.08 -11.13 -21.35
C SER A 46 -6.89 -10.43 -20.24
N LEU A 47 -7.55 -11.21 -19.38
CA LEU A 47 -8.29 -10.69 -18.23
C LEU A 47 -7.36 -10.22 -17.12
N GLN A 48 -6.23 -10.89 -16.89
CA GLN A 48 -5.18 -10.39 -16.01
C GLN A 48 -4.68 -9.03 -16.51
N GLN A 49 -4.32 -8.95 -17.80
CA GLN A 49 -3.85 -7.70 -18.41
C GLN A 49 -4.89 -6.59 -18.36
N THR A 50 -6.17 -6.91 -18.55
CA THR A 50 -7.27 -5.94 -18.43
C THR A 50 -7.42 -5.43 -16.99
N THR A 51 -7.26 -6.30 -16.00
CA THR A 51 -7.31 -5.94 -14.56
C THR A 51 -6.17 -4.99 -14.21
N MET A 52 -4.95 -5.30 -14.64
CA MET A 52 -3.77 -4.47 -14.38
C MET A 52 -3.84 -3.15 -15.16
N PHE A 53 -4.34 -3.16 -16.39
CA PHE A 53 -4.62 -1.94 -17.15
C PHE A 53 -5.61 -1.03 -16.44
N ARG A 54 -6.67 -1.61 -15.88
CA ARG A 54 -7.65 -0.86 -15.11
C ARG A 54 -7.04 -0.25 -13.85
N ALA A 55 -6.25 -1.03 -13.11
CA ALA A 55 -5.53 -0.54 -11.93
C ALA A 55 -4.63 0.66 -12.23
N ILE A 56 -3.85 0.60 -13.32
CA ILE A 56 -2.98 1.72 -13.75
C ILE A 56 -3.81 2.98 -14.03
N ARG A 57 -4.95 2.84 -14.72
CA ARG A 57 -5.82 3.97 -15.04
C ARG A 57 -6.53 4.54 -13.82
N ASP A 58 -6.99 3.69 -12.90
CA ASP A 58 -7.60 4.12 -11.64
C ASP A 58 -6.56 4.82 -10.74
N GLY A 59 -5.28 4.45 -10.87
CA GLY A 59 -4.13 5.17 -10.29
C GLY A 59 -3.80 6.52 -10.95
N GLY A 60 -4.54 6.95 -11.98
CA GLY A 60 -4.38 8.26 -12.63
C GLY A 60 -3.30 8.32 -13.72
N TYR A 61 -2.71 7.20 -14.11
CA TYR A 61 -1.64 7.16 -15.11
C TYR A 61 -2.18 7.12 -16.55
N THR A 62 -1.39 7.64 -17.49
CA THR A 62 -1.78 7.84 -18.90
C THR A 62 -1.53 6.63 -19.80
N CYS A 63 -1.74 5.41 -19.32
CA CYS A 63 -1.55 4.21 -20.13
C CYS A 63 -2.71 3.99 -21.11
N GLN A 64 -2.44 3.87 -22.41
CA GLN A 64 -3.45 3.51 -23.41
C GLN A 64 -3.41 2.03 -23.76
N LYS A 65 -2.22 1.43 -23.77
CA LYS A 65 -2.02 0.01 -24.02
C LYS A 65 -0.84 -0.51 -23.21
N ILE A 66 -1.06 -1.64 -22.53
CA ILE A 66 0.05 -2.42 -21.95
C ILE A 66 0.75 -3.18 -23.08
N VAL A 67 2.05 -2.97 -23.24
CA VAL A 67 2.91 -3.67 -24.23
C VAL A 67 3.68 -4.84 -23.61
N ARG A 68 3.93 -4.79 -22.30
CA ARG A 68 4.53 -5.89 -21.53
C ARG A 68 3.90 -5.96 -20.15
N MET A 69 3.65 -7.18 -19.67
CA MET A 69 3.18 -7.43 -18.31
C MET A 69 3.80 -8.71 -17.80
N GLU A 70 4.32 -8.68 -16.57
CA GLU A 70 4.84 -9.86 -15.90
C GLU A 70 4.50 -9.85 -14.42
N LYS A 71 4.24 -11.04 -13.87
CA LYS A 71 4.14 -11.23 -12.42
C LYS A 71 5.55 -11.26 -11.85
N HIS A 72 5.81 -10.43 -10.86
CA HIS A 72 7.08 -10.39 -10.14
C HIS A 72 7.01 -11.27 -8.90
N ALA A 73 8.16 -11.63 -8.35
CA ALA A 73 8.22 -12.24 -7.02
C ALA A 73 7.54 -11.32 -5.98
N PRO A 74 6.85 -11.87 -4.97
CA PRO A 74 6.20 -11.06 -3.96
C PRO A 74 7.16 -10.08 -3.29
N ILE A 75 6.73 -8.83 -3.08
CA ILE A 75 7.49 -7.80 -2.34
C ILE A 75 6.78 -7.61 -1.00
N GLU A 76 7.52 -7.77 0.10
CA GLU A 76 6.93 -7.72 1.47
C GLU A 76 5.73 -8.68 1.64
N GLY A 77 5.79 -9.83 0.95
CA GLY A 77 4.73 -10.84 0.99
C GLY A 77 3.48 -10.47 0.20
N LYS A 78 3.49 -9.39 -0.60
CA LYS A 78 2.37 -8.95 -1.44
C LYS A 78 2.61 -9.33 -2.89
N ALA A 79 1.55 -9.74 -3.59
CA ALA A 79 1.60 -9.98 -5.03
C ALA A 79 1.97 -8.70 -5.78
N VAL A 80 2.87 -8.82 -6.75
CA VAL A 80 3.34 -7.69 -7.56
C VAL A 80 3.33 -8.04 -9.04
N TRP A 81 2.88 -7.10 -9.86
CA TRP A 81 3.03 -7.13 -11.32
C TRP A 81 3.80 -5.90 -11.78
N ILE A 82 4.62 -6.09 -12.82
CA ILE A 82 5.31 -5.02 -13.52
C ILE A 82 4.68 -4.90 -14.90
N ALA A 83 4.27 -3.69 -15.25
CA ALA A 83 3.65 -3.39 -16.53
C ALA A 83 4.42 -2.27 -17.25
N GLU A 84 4.60 -2.45 -18.56
CA GLU A 84 5.10 -1.42 -19.46
C GLU A 84 3.98 -1.01 -20.42
N CYS A 85 3.77 0.28 -20.58
CA CYS A 85 2.79 0.85 -21.47
C CYS A 85 3.41 1.37 -22.78
N ASP A 86 2.57 1.59 -23.78
CA ASP A 86 2.94 2.08 -25.11
C ASP A 86 3.58 3.48 -25.13
N ASP A 87 3.37 4.25 -24.06
CA ASP A 87 4.03 5.53 -23.80
C ASP A 87 5.40 5.39 -23.10
N LYS A 88 5.92 4.17 -22.96
CA LYS A 88 7.13 3.80 -22.20
C LYS A 88 7.00 3.97 -20.69
N GLY A 89 5.79 4.22 -20.17
CA GLY A 89 5.53 4.23 -18.74
C GLY A 89 5.73 2.84 -18.15
N GLN A 90 6.45 2.76 -17.04
CA GLN A 90 6.65 1.53 -16.27
C GLN A 90 5.98 1.65 -14.91
N TYR A 91 5.20 0.65 -14.55
CA TYR A 91 4.35 0.67 -13.37
C TYR A 91 4.54 -0.59 -12.53
N VAL A 92 4.68 -0.41 -11.23
CA VAL A 92 4.66 -1.46 -10.22
C VAL A 92 3.26 -1.49 -9.62
N ILE A 93 2.60 -2.63 -9.72
CA ILE A 93 1.22 -2.85 -9.29
C ILE A 93 1.25 -3.84 -8.14
N THR A 94 0.93 -3.39 -6.93
CA THR A 94 0.95 -4.21 -5.72
C THR A 94 -0.46 -4.48 -5.23
N LEU A 95 -0.79 -5.75 -4.99
CA LEU A 95 -2.04 -6.14 -4.35
C LEU A 95 -1.96 -5.88 -2.86
N GLN A 96 -2.82 -4.99 -2.37
CA GLN A 96 -3.02 -4.73 -0.95
C GLN A 96 -4.13 -5.62 -0.39
N PRO A 97 -4.12 -5.87 0.94
CA PRO A 97 -5.18 -6.59 1.61
C PRO A 97 -6.58 -6.06 1.24
N GLY A 98 -7.48 -6.97 0.90
CA GLY A 98 -8.85 -6.62 0.52
C GLY A 98 -9.04 -6.38 -0.98
N GLY A 99 -8.06 -6.76 -1.81
CA GLY A 99 -8.21 -6.73 -3.27
C GLY A 99 -7.98 -5.35 -3.90
N ILE A 100 -7.34 -4.42 -3.18
CA ILE A 100 -7.05 -3.07 -3.67
C ILE A 100 -5.68 -3.07 -4.36
N PHE A 101 -5.57 -2.44 -5.52
CA PHE A 101 -4.28 -2.24 -6.17
C PHE A 101 -3.67 -0.90 -5.78
N TRP A 102 -2.43 -0.93 -5.30
CA TRP A 102 -1.57 0.23 -5.25
C TRP A 102 -0.69 0.23 -6.49
N VAL A 103 -0.80 1.27 -7.33
CA VAL A 103 0.07 1.47 -8.48
C VAL A 103 1.08 2.58 -8.19
N SER A 104 2.35 2.32 -8.47
CA SER A 104 3.42 3.32 -8.46
C SER A 104 4.18 3.32 -9.79
N GLY A 105 4.78 4.44 -10.13
CA GLY A 105 5.49 4.66 -11.39
C GLY A 105 5.66 6.14 -11.68
N VAL A 106 6.42 6.47 -12.72
CA VAL A 106 6.60 7.86 -13.16
C VAL A 106 5.48 8.22 -14.14
N PRO A 107 4.62 9.21 -13.84
CA PRO A 107 3.59 9.65 -14.77
C PRO A 107 4.21 10.08 -16.10
N GLN A 108 3.70 9.52 -17.20
CA GLN A 108 4.12 9.94 -18.52
C GLN A 108 3.33 11.17 -18.98
N PRO A 109 3.93 12.04 -19.80
CA PRO A 109 3.19 13.15 -20.39
C PRO A 109 2.07 12.62 -21.27
N LYS A 110 0.86 13.13 -21.07
CA LYS A 110 -0.31 12.75 -21.86
C LYS A 110 -0.07 13.09 -23.33
N LYS A 111 0.02 12.09 -24.20
CA LYS A 111 0.12 12.31 -25.64
C LYS A 111 -1.16 13.00 -26.14
N PRO A 112 -1.08 14.12 -26.87
CA PRO A 112 -2.25 14.73 -27.48
C PRO A 112 -2.87 13.73 -28.46
N ARG A 113 -4.20 13.62 -28.40
CA ARG A 113 -4.99 12.65 -29.15
C ARG A 113 -5.12 13.03 -30.62
#